data_AF-A0A376P723-F1
#
_entry.id   AF-A0A376P723-F1
#
_cell.length_a   1.000
_cell.length_b   1.000
_cell.length_c   1.000
_cell.angle_alpha   90.00
_cell.angle_beta   90.00
_cell.angle_gamma   90.00
#
_symmetry.space_group_name_H-M   'P 1'
#
loop_
_entity.id
_entity.type
_entity.pdbx_description
1 polymer ?
#
loop_
_entity_poly.entity_id
_entity_poly.type
_entity_poly.pdbx_seq_one_letter_code
_entity_poly.pdbx_strand_id
1 'polypeptide(L)'
;MLWLEEAHALTEYQWKILEPTIRKEGSECWFIFNPGLVTDFVWRNFVVDPPEGTLIRKINYDENPFLSDTMLKVIDAARRRDPDGFKHVYEGVPESDDDAAIIKLSWIEAAVDAHKTLNFEPSGRKRIGFDVADSGTDKCANVYRHGSVVFWADEWKAKEDELLKSCQRTYQAALEREADIVYDSIGVGASAGAKFSEINADRKSENAYARRVNYQRFNAGAGVHEPDDEYNGIPNKDFFANLKAQAWWLTVSEIRLTPLTTENSILWMS
;
A
#
# COMPACT_ATOMS: atom_id res chain seq x y z
N MET A 1 16.28 -3.81 -33.72
CA MET A 1 15.96 -4.82 -32.71
C MET A 1 16.77 -4.49 -31.47
N LEU A 2 16.08 -4.18 -30.36
CA LEU A 2 16.64 -4.22 -29.01
C LEU A 2 16.30 -5.58 -28.42
N TRP A 3 17.28 -6.24 -27.83
CA TRP A 3 17.11 -7.54 -27.18
C TRP A 3 17.65 -7.45 -25.76
N LEU A 4 16.76 -7.59 -24.78
CA LEU A 4 17.08 -7.53 -23.36
C LEU A 4 16.90 -8.91 -22.75
N GLU A 5 18.04 -9.55 -22.48
CA GLU A 5 18.13 -10.74 -21.63
C GLU A 5 18.08 -10.34 -20.15
N GLU A 6 17.54 -11.21 -19.32
CA GLU A 6 17.38 -11.00 -17.87
C GLU A 6 16.72 -9.64 -17.55
N ALA A 7 15.69 -9.29 -18.33
CA ALA A 7 15.02 -8.00 -18.26
C ALA A 7 14.31 -7.71 -16.92
N HIS A 8 14.25 -8.67 -15.98
CA HIS A 8 13.77 -8.46 -14.62
C HIS A 8 14.58 -7.37 -13.89
N ALA A 9 15.87 -7.21 -14.22
CA ALA A 9 16.73 -6.18 -13.64
C ALA A 9 16.55 -4.79 -14.28
N LEU A 10 15.69 -4.63 -15.30
CA LEU A 10 15.47 -3.35 -15.97
C LEU A 10 14.74 -2.38 -15.05
N THR A 11 15.37 -1.24 -14.78
CA THR A 11 14.77 -0.16 -13.98
C THR A 11 14.08 0.89 -14.87
N GLU A 12 13.12 1.61 -14.30
CA GLU A 12 12.44 2.72 -14.99
C GLU A 12 13.41 3.79 -15.49
N TYR A 13 14.45 4.09 -14.72
CA TYR A 13 15.48 5.07 -15.11
C TYR A 13 16.24 4.62 -16.36
N GLN A 14 16.67 3.35 -16.40
CA GLN A 14 17.33 2.79 -17.57
C GLN A 14 16.39 2.80 -18.78
N TRP A 15 15.11 2.45 -18.60
CA TRP A 15 14.14 2.50 -19.69
C TRP A 15 13.94 3.90 -20.24
N LYS A 16 13.83 4.94 -19.39
CA LYS A 16 13.74 6.35 -19.81
C LYS A 16 14.91 6.80 -20.68
N ILE A 17 16.09 6.19 -20.50
CA ILE A 17 17.26 6.45 -21.34
C ILE A 17 17.20 5.64 -22.63
N LEU A 18 16.80 4.37 -22.55
CA LEU A 18 16.79 3.43 -23.67
C LEU A 18 15.67 3.71 -24.67
N GLU A 19 14.44 3.90 -24.21
CA GLU A 19 13.23 4.03 -25.02
C GLU A 19 13.36 5.09 -26.13
N PRO A 20 13.82 6.33 -25.87
CA PRO A 20 13.94 7.34 -26.93
C PRO A 20 15.00 7.01 -28.00
N THR A 21 15.91 6.07 -27.72
CA THR A 21 16.92 5.65 -28.69
C THR A 21 16.35 4.70 -29.75
N ILE A 22 15.22 4.05 -29.47
CA ILE A 22 14.58 3.04 -30.30
C ILE A 22 13.51 3.71 -31.17
N ARG A 23 13.95 4.49 -32.15
CA ARG A 23 13.08 5.38 -32.96
C ARG A 23 12.98 5.02 -34.44
N LYS A 24 13.66 3.95 -34.88
CA LYS A 24 13.64 3.54 -36.29
C LYS A 24 12.30 2.86 -36.59
N GLU A 25 11.67 3.21 -37.71
CA GLU A 25 10.47 2.51 -38.17
C GLU A 25 10.74 1.01 -38.31
N GLY A 26 9.80 0.18 -37.82
CA GLY A 26 9.95 -1.27 -37.74
C GLY A 26 10.99 -1.75 -36.73
N SER A 27 11.40 -0.90 -35.78
CA SER A 27 12.21 -1.36 -34.65
C SER A 27 11.35 -2.16 -33.66
N GLU A 28 11.91 -3.26 -33.19
CA GLU A 28 11.29 -4.16 -32.23
C GLU A 28 12.10 -4.19 -30.94
N CYS A 29 11.41 -4.34 -29.81
CA CYS A 29 11.98 -4.59 -28.50
C CYS A 29 11.59 -5.99 -28.03
N TRP A 30 12.58 -6.79 -27.68
CA TRP A 30 12.41 -8.16 -27.20
C TRP A 30 12.89 -8.21 -25.75
N PHE A 31 12.00 -8.62 -24.85
CA PHE A 31 12.28 -8.76 -23.42
C PHE A 31 12.15 -10.22 -23.02
N ILE A 32 13.21 -10.76 -22.44
CA ILE A 32 13.24 -12.12 -21.92
C ILE A 32 13.66 -12.05 -20.47
N PHE A 33 12.83 -12.59 -19.58
CA PHE A 33 13.09 -12.57 -18.16
C PHE A 33 12.28 -13.62 -17.41
N ASN A 34 12.81 -14.06 -16.27
CA ASN A 34 12.03 -14.72 -15.24
C ASN A 34 11.43 -13.62 -14.33
N PRO A 35 10.12 -13.61 -14.07
CA PRO A 35 9.50 -12.59 -13.24
C PRO A 35 10.12 -12.55 -11.83
N GLY A 36 10.49 -11.36 -11.36
CA GLY A 36 10.93 -11.10 -9.98
C GLY A 36 9.73 -10.75 -9.11
N LEU A 37 9.61 -9.49 -8.70
CA LEU A 37 8.49 -8.98 -7.93
C LEU A 37 7.37 -8.45 -8.84
N VAL A 38 6.12 -8.52 -8.37
CA VAL A 38 4.97 -7.89 -9.07
C VAL A 38 5.11 -6.37 -9.20
N THR A 39 5.92 -5.75 -8.34
CA THR A 39 6.24 -4.32 -8.36
C THR A 39 7.33 -3.95 -9.35
N ASP A 40 8.04 -4.94 -9.91
CA ASP A 40 9.13 -4.69 -10.83
C ASP A 40 8.66 -3.90 -12.05
N PHE A 41 9.52 -2.99 -12.51
CA PHE A 41 9.21 -2.09 -13.61
C PHE A 41 8.82 -2.89 -14.86
N VAL A 42 9.57 -3.95 -15.20
CA VAL A 42 9.31 -4.75 -16.39
C VAL A 42 7.96 -5.48 -16.32
N TRP A 43 7.59 -6.00 -15.14
CA TRP A 43 6.34 -6.72 -14.95
C TRP A 43 5.14 -5.77 -15.09
N ARG A 44 5.18 -4.63 -14.41
CA ARG A 44 4.09 -3.64 -14.46
C ARG A 44 3.88 -3.08 -15.86
N ASN A 45 4.96 -2.74 -16.57
CA ASN A 45 4.87 -1.99 -17.83
C ASN A 45 4.87 -2.86 -19.09
N PHE A 46 5.21 -4.14 -19.02
CA PHE A 46 5.24 -5.02 -20.20
C PHE A 46 4.43 -6.32 -20.04
N VAL A 47 3.83 -6.55 -18.87
CA VAL A 47 2.92 -7.70 -18.64
C VAL A 47 1.54 -7.22 -18.17
N VAL A 48 1.49 -6.38 -17.13
CA VAL A 48 0.21 -5.91 -16.56
C VAL A 48 -0.45 -4.85 -17.44
N ASP A 49 0.30 -3.82 -17.83
CA ASP A 49 -0.17 -2.73 -18.69
C ASP A 49 0.81 -2.49 -19.85
N PRO A 50 0.85 -3.40 -20.84
CA PRO A 50 1.83 -3.34 -21.92
C PRO A 50 1.48 -2.26 -22.97
N PRO A 51 2.49 -1.70 -23.67
CA PRO A 51 2.25 -0.83 -24.82
C PRO A 51 1.44 -1.52 -25.93
N GLU A 52 0.75 -0.72 -26.74
CA GLU A 52 0.02 -1.24 -27.91
C GLU A 52 0.95 -2.03 -28.85
N GLY A 53 0.43 -3.13 -29.40
CA GLY A 53 1.18 -3.99 -30.31
C GLY A 53 2.17 -4.95 -29.62
N THR A 54 2.19 -5.01 -28.29
CA THR A 54 3.02 -5.98 -27.55
C THR A 54 2.46 -7.40 -27.68
N LEU A 55 3.34 -8.35 -28.01
CA LEU A 55 3.06 -9.79 -27.91
C LEU A 55 3.64 -10.33 -26.61
N ILE A 56 2.78 -10.79 -25.70
CA ILE A 56 3.21 -11.41 -24.43
C ILE A 56 3.05 -12.92 -24.56
N ARG A 57 4.12 -13.66 -24.24
CA ARG A 57 4.07 -15.12 -24.15
C ARG A 57 4.78 -15.57 -22.88
N LYS A 58 4.03 -16.24 -22.00
CA LYS A 58 4.59 -17.00 -20.88
C LYS A 58 5.04 -18.36 -21.38
N ILE A 59 6.26 -18.77 -21.04
CA ILE A 59 6.84 -20.06 -21.41
C ILE A 59 7.48 -20.64 -20.15
N ASN A 60 7.13 -21.88 -19.81
CA ASN A 60 7.66 -22.57 -18.64
C ASN A 60 8.38 -23.88 -19.04
N TYR A 61 8.90 -24.61 -18.04
CA TYR A 61 9.65 -25.85 -18.27
C TYR A 61 8.81 -26.98 -18.89
N ASP A 62 7.49 -26.97 -18.70
CA ASP A 62 6.54 -27.95 -19.22
C ASP A 62 6.34 -27.87 -20.74
N GLU A 63 6.71 -26.74 -21.34
CA GLU A 63 6.73 -26.55 -22.80
C GLU A 63 8.09 -26.88 -23.43
N ASN A 64 9.11 -27.26 -22.66
CA ASN A 64 10.45 -27.52 -23.18
C ASN A 64 10.65 -29.00 -23.57
N PRO A 65 10.63 -29.35 -24.88
CA PRO A 65 10.78 -30.74 -25.33
C PRO A 65 12.20 -31.29 -25.14
N PHE A 66 13.18 -30.43 -24.81
CA PHE A 66 14.57 -30.81 -24.58
C PHE A 66 14.91 -30.96 -23.09
N LEU A 67 13.90 -30.88 -22.20
CA LEU A 67 14.10 -31.00 -20.77
C LEU A 67 14.41 -32.46 -20.39
N SER A 68 15.54 -32.67 -19.71
CA SER A 68 15.95 -34.02 -19.31
C SER A 68 15.12 -34.57 -18.14
N ASP A 69 14.96 -35.89 -18.07
CA ASP A 69 14.35 -36.60 -16.93
C ASP A 69 15.03 -36.27 -15.60
N THR A 70 16.34 -36.00 -15.62
CA THR A 70 17.09 -35.57 -14.44
C THR A 70 16.59 -34.22 -13.94
N MET A 71 16.36 -33.26 -14.83
CA MET A 71 15.85 -31.94 -14.46
C MET A 71 14.41 -32.02 -13.97
N LEU A 72 13.56 -32.85 -14.59
CA LEU A 72 12.20 -33.10 -14.11
C LEU A 72 12.19 -33.60 -12.65
N LYS A 73 13.11 -34.50 -12.29
CA LYS A 73 13.24 -34.96 -10.89
C LYS A 73 13.66 -33.84 -9.93
N VAL A 74 14.52 -32.92 -10.37
CA VAL A 74 14.92 -31.75 -9.57
C VAL A 74 13.74 -30.80 -9.35
N ILE A 75 12.98 -30.53 -10.41
CA ILE A 75 11.77 -29.70 -10.41
C ILE A 75 10.73 -30.29 -9.44
N ASP A 76 10.47 -31.60 -9.54
CA ASP A 76 9.54 -32.28 -8.64
C ASP A 76 10.01 -32.29 -7.18
N ALA A 77 11.32 -32.38 -6.95
CA ALA A 77 11.90 -32.27 -5.61
C ALA A 77 11.75 -30.85 -5.05
N ALA A 78 11.96 -29.82 -5.88
CA ALA A 78 11.74 -28.42 -5.49
C ALA A 78 10.27 -28.17 -5.12
N ARG A 79 9.32 -28.66 -5.95
CA ARG A 79 7.88 -28.57 -5.66
C ARG A 79 7.50 -29.14 -4.30
N ARG A 80 8.08 -30.28 -3.93
CA ARG A 80 7.80 -30.93 -2.63
C ARG A 80 8.44 -30.19 -1.45
N ARG A 81 9.59 -29.57 -1.66
CA ARG A 81 10.36 -28.89 -0.61
C ARG A 81 9.77 -27.53 -0.27
N ASP A 82 9.39 -26.77 -1.29
CA ASP A 82 8.90 -25.41 -1.18
C ASP A 82 7.87 -25.14 -2.28
N PRO A 83 6.58 -25.39 -2.01
CA PRO A 83 5.52 -25.20 -3.01
C PRO A 83 5.38 -23.76 -3.49
N ASP A 84 5.70 -22.76 -2.66
CA ASP A 84 5.54 -21.36 -3.03
C ASP A 84 6.76 -20.85 -3.81
N GLY A 85 7.98 -21.17 -3.37
CA GLY A 85 9.18 -20.92 -4.16
C GLY A 85 9.17 -21.68 -5.50
N PHE A 86 8.51 -22.83 -5.57
CA PHE A 86 8.30 -23.56 -6.82
C PHE A 86 7.45 -22.77 -7.83
N LYS A 87 6.33 -22.17 -7.40
CA LYS A 87 5.50 -21.33 -8.27
C LYS A 87 6.31 -20.17 -8.84
N HIS A 88 7.17 -19.58 -8.03
CA HIS A 88 8.05 -18.51 -8.47
C HIS A 88 9.08 -18.99 -9.50
N VAL A 89 9.94 -19.92 -9.10
CA VAL A 89 11.10 -20.34 -9.89
C VAL A 89 10.73 -21.11 -11.16
N TYR A 90 9.71 -21.97 -11.10
CA TYR A 90 9.40 -22.90 -12.18
C TYR A 90 8.08 -22.63 -12.90
N GLU A 91 7.10 -22.00 -12.23
CA GLU A 91 5.87 -21.59 -12.90
C GLU A 91 5.89 -20.13 -13.34
N GLY A 92 6.96 -19.38 -13.04
CA GLY A 92 7.12 -17.97 -13.43
C GLY A 92 6.01 -17.08 -12.85
N VAL A 93 5.64 -17.33 -11.60
CA VAL A 93 4.72 -16.47 -10.84
C VAL A 93 5.58 -15.43 -10.10
N PRO A 94 5.46 -14.13 -10.39
CA PRO A 94 6.21 -13.12 -9.66
C PRO A 94 5.88 -13.16 -8.16
N GLU A 95 6.86 -12.86 -7.33
CA GLU A 95 6.67 -12.74 -5.90
C GLU A 95 5.92 -11.45 -5.56
N SER A 96 5.01 -11.55 -4.60
CA SER A 96 4.25 -10.41 -4.08
C SER A 96 5.05 -9.65 -3.01
N ASP A 97 6.00 -10.31 -2.35
CA ASP A 97 6.55 -9.89 -1.07
C ASP A 97 8.05 -9.52 -1.21
N ASP A 98 8.40 -8.28 -0.85
CA ASP A 98 9.78 -7.86 -0.58
C ASP A 98 10.08 -8.14 0.90
N ASP A 99 11.14 -8.89 1.22
CA ASP A 99 11.54 -9.22 2.61
C ASP A 99 11.83 -7.98 3.47
N ALA A 100 12.13 -6.83 2.85
CA ALA A 100 12.33 -5.56 3.55
C ALA A 100 11.01 -4.86 3.91
N ALA A 101 9.89 -5.25 3.29
CA ALA A 101 8.58 -4.64 3.53
C ALA A 101 7.94 -5.18 4.81
N ILE A 102 7.57 -4.28 5.73
CA ILE A 102 6.86 -4.66 6.96
C ILE A 102 5.39 -5.03 6.73
N ILE A 103 4.79 -4.57 5.62
CA ILE A 103 3.45 -4.97 5.16
C ILE A 103 3.63 -5.73 3.85
N LYS A 104 3.29 -7.02 3.86
CA LYS A 104 3.35 -7.89 2.68
C LYS A 104 2.15 -7.66 1.77
N LEU A 105 2.35 -7.72 0.46
CA LEU A 105 1.25 -7.57 -0.50
C LEU A 105 0.24 -8.71 -0.35
N SER A 106 0.70 -9.93 -0.11
CA SER A 106 -0.16 -11.09 0.17
C SER A 106 -1.15 -10.82 1.32
N TRP A 107 -0.75 -10.06 2.34
CA TRP A 107 -1.64 -9.69 3.43
C TRP A 107 -2.63 -8.59 3.05
N ILE A 108 -2.22 -7.65 2.20
CA ILE A 108 -3.12 -6.61 1.68
C ILE A 108 -4.21 -7.27 0.81
N GLU A 109 -3.82 -8.18 -0.09
CA GLU A 109 -4.74 -8.92 -0.93
C GLU A 109 -5.76 -9.71 -0.11
N ALA A 110 -5.31 -10.39 0.95
CA ALA A 110 -6.20 -11.08 1.89
C ALA A 110 -7.12 -10.13 2.69
N ALA A 111 -6.68 -8.88 2.93
CA ALA A 111 -7.47 -7.88 3.65
C ALA A 111 -8.57 -7.24 2.79
N VAL A 112 -8.45 -7.29 1.45
CA VAL A 112 -9.49 -6.80 0.55
C VAL A 112 -10.78 -7.58 0.80
N ASP A 113 -11.84 -6.85 1.17
CA ASP A 113 -13.16 -7.42 1.46
C ASP A 113 -13.19 -8.50 2.56
N ALA A 114 -12.16 -8.57 3.41
CA ALA A 114 -12.10 -9.55 4.50
C ALA A 114 -13.32 -9.48 5.44
N HIS A 115 -13.87 -8.29 5.68
CA HIS A 115 -15.09 -8.11 6.47
C HIS A 115 -16.32 -8.85 5.89
N LYS A 116 -16.39 -9.00 4.56
CA LYS A 116 -17.44 -9.78 3.89
C LYS A 116 -17.18 -11.27 4.04
N THR A 117 -15.94 -11.70 3.85
CA THR A 117 -15.53 -13.11 3.97
C THR A 117 -15.68 -13.62 5.41
N LEU A 118 -15.28 -12.81 6.39
CA LEU A 118 -15.40 -13.10 7.83
C LEU A 118 -16.78 -12.76 8.39
N ASN A 119 -17.66 -12.19 7.56
CA ASN A 119 -19.05 -11.87 7.87
C ASN A 119 -19.22 -11.03 9.15
N PHE A 120 -18.52 -9.90 9.21
CA PHE A 120 -18.70 -8.90 10.27
C PHE A 120 -19.00 -7.51 9.71
N GLU A 121 -19.78 -6.75 10.46
CA GLU A 121 -20.09 -5.36 10.13
C GLU A 121 -19.07 -4.42 10.79
N PRO A 122 -18.67 -3.33 10.09
CA PRO A 122 -17.78 -2.33 10.68
C PRO A 122 -18.43 -1.68 11.91
N SER A 123 -17.67 -1.50 12.97
CA SER A 123 -18.15 -0.87 14.21
C SER A 123 -17.06 -0.02 14.87
N GLY A 124 -17.47 0.94 15.68
CA GLY A 124 -16.56 1.81 16.43
C GLY A 124 -16.40 3.19 15.80
N ARG A 125 -15.26 3.84 16.01
CA ARG A 125 -15.06 5.24 15.58
C ARG A 125 -14.88 5.34 14.07
N LYS A 126 -15.51 6.35 13.49
CA LYS A 126 -15.30 6.80 12.11
C LYS A 126 -14.17 7.81 12.09
N ARG A 127 -13.14 7.57 11.28
CA ARG A 127 -11.95 8.43 11.21
C ARG A 127 -11.54 8.68 9.78
N ILE A 128 -11.09 9.91 9.50
CA ILE A 128 -10.30 10.23 8.31
C ILE A 128 -8.87 10.51 8.75
N GLY A 129 -7.93 9.69 8.26
CA GLY A 129 -6.52 10.01 8.26
C GLY A 129 -6.22 11.02 7.16
N PHE A 130 -5.50 12.09 7.47
CA PHE A 130 -5.10 13.13 6.52
C PHE A 130 -3.59 13.33 6.53
N ASP A 131 -2.94 12.96 5.44
CA ASP A 131 -1.54 13.27 5.18
C ASP A 131 -1.46 14.57 4.38
N VAL A 132 -0.76 15.56 4.93
CA VAL A 132 -0.75 16.94 4.44
C VAL A 132 0.51 17.15 3.61
N ALA A 133 0.32 17.44 2.32
CA ALA A 133 1.38 17.90 1.42
C ALA A 133 1.10 19.33 0.94
N ASP A 134 2.08 19.91 0.24
CA ASP A 134 2.00 21.24 -0.37
C ASP A 134 2.30 21.16 -1.88
N SER A 135 2.83 22.24 -2.45
CA SER A 135 3.24 22.35 -3.85
C SER A 135 4.50 21.57 -4.22
N GLY A 136 5.10 20.79 -3.30
CA GLY A 136 6.28 19.96 -3.52
C GLY A 136 6.04 18.81 -4.51
N THR A 137 6.72 17.67 -4.36
CA THR A 137 6.51 16.47 -5.20
C THR A 137 5.36 15.60 -4.72
N ASP A 138 5.02 15.69 -3.45
CA ASP A 138 4.13 14.75 -2.79
C ASP A 138 2.66 15.15 -2.96
N LYS A 139 1.76 14.18 -2.86
CA LYS A 139 0.30 14.39 -2.90
C LYS A 139 -0.22 14.45 -1.47
N CYS A 140 -1.29 15.20 -1.29
CA CYS A 140 -2.13 15.06 -0.11
C CYS A 140 -2.91 13.75 -0.22
N ALA A 141 -3.23 13.13 0.92
CA ALA A 141 -4.02 11.91 0.96
C ALA A 141 -5.03 11.91 2.10
N ASN A 142 -6.24 11.41 1.83
CA ASN A 142 -7.22 11.08 2.84
C ASN A 142 -7.53 9.59 2.82
N VAL A 143 -7.71 8.99 4.00
CA VAL A 143 -8.21 7.61 4.15
C VAL A 143 -9.31 7.59 5.20
N TYR A 144 -10.51 7.18 4.80
CA TYR A 144 -11.66 7.00 5.68
C TYR A 144 -11.83 5.54 6.09
N ARG A 145 -11.99 5.33 7.39
CA ARG A 145 -12.35 4.05 7.99
C ARG A 145 -13.47 4.16 9.00
N HIS A 146 -14.23 3.08 9.15
CA HIS A 146 -15.18 2.86 10.24
C HIS A 146 -14.75 1.60 11.00
N GLY A 147 -14.20 1.79 12.21
CA GLY A 147 -13.55 0.68 12.90
C GLY A 147 -12.39 0.12 12.08
N SER A 148 -12.38 -1.19 11.90
CA SER A 148 -11.33 -1.93 11.19
C SER A 148 -11.53 -2.00 9.66
N VAL A 149 -12.56 -1.33 9.11
CA VAL A 149 -12.84 -1.37 7.66
C VAL A 149 -12.57 -0.02 7.02
N VAL A 150 -11.68 0.00 6.02
CA VAL A 150 -11.40 1.14 5.16
C VAL A 150 -12.41 1.16 4.02
N PHE A 151 -13.07 2.30 3.80
CA PHE A 151 -14.14 2.43 2.80
C PHE A 151 -13.80 3.39 1.66
N TRP A 152 -12.85 4.29 1.88
CA TRP A 152 -12.55 5.33 0.91
C TRP A 152 -11.14 5.85 1.10
N ALA A 153 -10.46 6.05 -0.01
CA ALA A 153 -9.17 6.74 -0.08
C ALA A 153 -9.21 7.71 -1.25
N ASP A 154 -8.49 8.82 -1.11
CA ASP A 154 -8.43 9.89 -2.11
C ASP A 154 -7.08 10.57 -2.03
N GLU A 155 -6.48 10.83 -3.18
CA GLU A 155 -5.20 11.50 -3.32
C GLU A 155 -5.34 12.69 -4.27
N TRP A 156 -4.68 13.80 -3.94
CA TRP A 156 -4.69 14.97 -4.81
C TRP A 156 -3.40 15.78 -4.71
N LYS A 157 -3.12 16.50 -5.79
CA LYS A 157 -1.99 17.43 -5.85
C LYS A 157 -2.42 18.81 -5.39
N ALA A 158 -1.88 19.28 -4.26
CA ALA A 158 -2.04 20.67 -3.85
C ALA A 158 -1.14 21.57 -4.70
N LYS A 159 -1.64 22.77 -5.06
CA LYS A 159 -0.80 23.82 -5.65
C LYS A 159 -0.22 24.72 -4.57
N GLU A 160 0.60 25.68 -4.99
CA GLU A 160 1.13 26.72 -4.13
C GLU A 160 -0.03 27.45 -3.43
N ASP A 161 0.14 27.72 -2.13
CA ASP A 161 -0.87 28.34 -1.26
C ASP A 161 -2.22 27.58 -1.12
N GLU A 162 -2.30 26.31 -1.51
CA GLU A 162 -3.54 25.51 -1.41
C GLU A 162 -3.66 24.63 -0.15
N LEU A 163 -2.76 24.80 0.81
CA LEU A 163 -2.78 24.05 2.07
C LEU A 163 -4.12 24.20 2.81
N LEU A 164 -4.65 25.43 2.91
CA LEU A 164 -5.93 25.67 3.55
C LEU A 164 -7.11 25.10 2.76
N LYS A 165 -7.01 25.06 1.42
CA LYS A 165 -8.01 24.40 0.57
C LYS A 165 -8.00 22.89 0.79
N SER A 166 -6.81 22.29 0.94
CA SER A 166 -6.66 20.88 1.29
C SER A 166 -7.26 20.56 2.66
N CYS A 167 -7.03 21.41 3.65
CA CYS A 167 -7.71 21.30 4.95
C CYS A 167 -9.24 21.38 4.81
N GLN A 168 -9.76 22.33 4.02
CA GLN A 168 -11.20 22.45 3.79
C GLN A 168 -11.79 21.21 3.10
N ARG A 169 -11.09 20.65 2.11
CA ARG A 169 -11.47 19.39 1.44
C ARG A 169 -11.57 18.25 2.45
N THR A 170 -10.55 18.06 3.29
CA THR A 170 -10.56 17.02 4.33
C THR A 170 -11.69 17.24 5.34
N TYR A 171 -11.91 18.48 5.78
CA TYR A 171 -12.99 18.79 6.71
C TYR A 171 -14.36 18.45 6.12
N GLN A 172 -14.60 18.79 4.85
CA GLN A 172 -15.84 18.48 4.16
C GLN A 172 -16.03 16.96 4.03
N ALA A 173 -14.98 16.23 3.65
CA ALA A 173 -15.02 14.77 3.57
C ALA A 173 -15.35 14.12 4.92
N ALA A 174 -14.78 14.65 6.01
CA ALA A 174 -15.04 14.19 7.38
C ALA A 174 -16.47 14.48 7.81
N LEU A 175 -17.00 15.65 7.46
CA LEU A 175 -18.37 16.03 7.75
C LEU A 175 -19.38 15.09 7.06
N GLU A 176 -19.20 14.85 5.76
CA GLU A 176 -20.06 13.95 4.95
C GLU A 176 -20.08 12.52 5.48
N ARG A 177 -18.95 12.06 6.01
CA ARG A 177 -18.78 10.69 6.52
C ARG A 177 -18.99 10.57 8.01
N GLU A 178 -19.39 11.66 8.67
CA GLU A 178 -19.61 11.67 10.10
C GLU A 178 -18.38 11.19 10.89
N ALA A 179 -17.19 11.57 10.44
CA ALA A 179 -15.91 11.11 10.94
C ALA A 179 -15.15 12.20 11.71
N ASP A 180 -14.28 11.75 12.63
CA ASP A 180 -13.25 12.60 13.23
C ASP A 180 -12.02 12.65 12.31
N ILE A 181 -11.22 13.72 12.39
CA ILE A 181 -9.99 13.88 11.61
C ILE A 181 -8.78 13.49 12.45
N VAL A 182 -7.87 12.69 11.91
CA VAL A 182 -6.52 12.49 12.44
C VAL A 182 -5.56 12.95 11.34
N TYR A 183 -4.72 13.94 11.62
CA TYR A 183 -3.87 14.55 10.58
C TYR A 183 -2.40 14.54 10.98
N ASP A 184 -1.50 14.37 10.01
CA ASP A 184 -0.06 14.59 10.26
C ASP A 184 0.18 16.06 10.58
N SER A 185 0.76 16.32 11.75
CA SER A 185 1.02 17.66 12.25
C SER A 185 2.48 18.09 12.08
N ILE A 186 3.32 17.27 11.44
CA ILE A 186 4.71 17.60 11.15
C ILE A 186 4.79 18.43 9.86
N GLY A 187 5.77 19.36 9.83
CA GLY A 187 6.07 20.15 8.65
C GLY A 187 4.88 21.02 8.24
N VAL A 188 4.45 20.86 6.99
CA VAL A 188 3.34 21.64 6.41
C VAL A 188 2.00 21.37 7.12
N GLY A 189 1.81 20.21 7.75
CA GLY A 189 0.59 19.88 8.46
C GLY A 189 0.36 20.65 9.77
N ALA A 190 1.37 21.37 10.30
CA ALA A 190 1.31 22.00 11.61
C ALA A 190 0.15 22.99 11.79
N SER A 191 -0.27 23.68 10.73
CA SER A 191 -1.33 24.68 10.76
C SER A 191 -2.75 24.13 10.53
N ALA A 192 -2.90 22.87 10.13
CA ALA A 192 -4.20 22.30 9.75
C ALA A 192 -5.23 22.35 10.89
N GLY A 193 -4.78 22.11 12.13
CA GLY A 193 -5.63 22.18 13.32
C GLY A 193 -6.24 23.57 13.57
N ALA A 194 -5.52 24.65 13.25
CA ALA A 194 -6.05 26.01 13.36
C ALA A 194 -7.18 26.22 12.35
N LYS A 195 -7.00 25.75 11.11
CA LYS A 195 -8.04 25.85 10.08
C LYS A 195 -9.28 25.02 10.42
N PHE A 196 -9.13 23.81 10.96
CA PHE A 196 -10.27 23.02 11.43
C PHE A 196 -11.02 23.68 12.59
N SER A 197 -10.29 24.36 13.49
CA SER A 197 -10.90 25.14 14.58
C SER A 197 -11.72 26.31 14.05
N GLU A 198 -11.16 27.06 13.09
CA GLU A 198 -11.81 28.18 12.42
C GLU A 198 -13.12 27.73 11.75
N ILE A 199 -13.07 26.69 10.91
CA ILE A 199 -14.27 26.16 10.22
C ILE A 199 -15.34 25.71 11.23
N ASN A 200 -14.95 25.05 12.33
CA ASN A 200 -15.90 24.68 13.39
C ASN A 200 -16.55 25.89 14.05
N ALA A 201 -15.79 26.98 14.27
CA ALA A 201 -16.31 28.21 14.88
C ALA A 201 -17.28 28.93 13.93
N ASP A 202 -16.90 29.08 12.66
CA ASP A 202 -17.72 29.71 11.63
C ASP A 202 -19.06 28.98 11.48
N ARG A 203 -19.02 27.66 11.31
CA ARG A 203 -20.25 26.85 11.18
C ARG A 203 -21.14 26.92 12.42
N LYS A 204 -20.56 27.00 13.62
CA LYS A 204 -21.32 27.16 14.86
C LYS A 204 -21.96 28.54 14.97
N SER A 205 -21.30 29.58 14.43
CA SER A 205 -21.85 30.94 14.39
C SER A 205 -23.04 31.06 13.43
N GLU A 206 -23.01 30.32 12.32
CA GLU A 206 -24.09 30.26 11.33
C GLU A 206 -25.25 29.38 11.80
N ASN A 207 -24.94 28.27 12.48
CA ASN A 207 -25.92 27.33 13.01
C ASN A 207 -25.44 26.78 14.36
N ALA A 208 -26.12 27.17 15.44
CA ALA A 208 -25.80 26.74 16.81
C ALA A 208 -25.84 25.21 17.01
N TYR A 209 -26.57 24.48 16.15
CA TYR A 209 -26.68 23.02 16.16
C TYR A 209 -25.76 22.34 15.15
N ALA A 210 -24.87 23.09 14.48
CA ALA A 210 -23.91 22.53 13.55
C ALA A 210 -23.05 21.47 14.26
N ARG A 211 -22.99 20.27 13.67
CA ARG A 211 -22.10 19.22 14.15
C ARG A 211 -20.65 19.71 14.10
N ARG A 212 -20.00 19.65 15.26
CA ARG A 212 -18.56 19.82 15.38
C ARG A 212 -17.84 18.59 14.82
N VAL A 213 -16.85 18.81 13.97
CA VAL A 213 -15.90 17.77 13.55
C VAL A 213 -14.75 17.79 14.54
N ASN A 214 -14.53 16.68 15.25
CA ASN A 214 -13.36 16.56 16.13
C ASN A 214 -12.12 16.30 15.28
N TYR A 215 -10.97 16.76 15.76
CA TYR A 215 -9.70 16.53 15.10
C TYR A 215 -8.60 16.28 16.13
N GLN A 216 -7.66 15.42 15.77
CA GLN A 216 -6.50 15.06 16.59
C GLN A 216 -5.23 15.14 15.76
N ARG A 217 -4.20 15.74 16.33
CA ARG A 217 -2.86 15.76 15.74
C ARG A 217 -2.20 14.39 15.87
N PHE A 218 -1.58 13.93 14.79
CA PHE A 218 -0.62 12.85 14.79
C PHE A 218 0.77 13.46 14.61
N ASN A 219 1.67 13.24 15.57
CA ASN A 219 3.05 13.68 15.47
C ASN A 219 3.94 12.44 15.31
N ALA A 220 4.31 12.14 14.07
CA ALA A 220 5.12 10.97 13.73
C ALA A 220 6.49 10.91 14.45
N GLY A 221 7.04 12.05 14.88
CA GLY A 221 8.30 12.17 15.61
C GLY A 221 8.13 12.20 17.13
N ALA A 222 6.90 12.07 17.64
CA ALA A 222 6.67 11.97 19.07
C ALA A 222 7.16 10.62 19.62
N GLY A 223 7.41 10.60 20.94
CA GLY A 223 7.58 9.36 21.67
C GLY A 223 6.37 8.45 21.53
N VAL A 224 6.58 7.16 21.80
CA VAL A 224 5.54 6.13 21.71
C VAL A 224 4.33 6.44 22.59
N HIS A 225 3.16 5.98 22.16
CA HIS A 225 1.95 5.96 22.97
C HIS A 225 2.09 4.90 24.08
N GLU A 226 1.62 5.24 25.29
CA GLU A 226 1.63 4.33 26.45
C GLU A 226 2.99 3.62 26.63
N PRO A 227 4.07 4.38 26.93
CA PRO A 227 5.45 3.87 26.88
C PRO A 227 5.74 2.71 27.82
N ASP A 228 4.98 2.59 28.92
CA ASP A 228 5.14 1.56 29.94
C ASP A 228 4.23 0.34 29.71
N ASP A 229 3.29 0.40 28.76
CA ASP A 229 2.45 -0.74 28.39
C ASP A 229 3.27 -1.74 27.56
N GLU A 230 3.00 -3.03 27.76
CA GLU A 230 3.76 -4.10 27.10
C GLU A 230 3.15 -4.52 25.77
N TYR A 231 3.98 -4.60 24.73
CA TYR A 231 3.70 -5.26 23.48
C TYR A 231 4.58 -6.51 23.37
N ASN A 232 3.97 -7.70 23.26
CA ASN A 232 4.66 -8.99 23.28
C ASN A 232 5.63 -9.17 24.48
N GLY A 233 5.24 -8.67 25.66
CA GLY A 233 6.05 -8.76 26.88
C GLY A 233 7.25 -7.79 26.94
N ILE A 234 7.30 -6.79 26.06
CA ILE A 234 8.32 -5.74 26.04
C ILE A 234 7.61 -4.38 26.13
N PRO A 235 8.01 -3.46 27.03
CA PRO A 235 7.44 -2.12 27.09
C PRO A 235 7.51 -1.39 25.74
N ASN A 236 6.46 -0.66 25.37
CA ASN A 236 6.38 0.06 24.09
C ASN A 236 7.58 0.97 23.83
N LYS A 237 8.11 1.63 24.87
CA LYS A 237 9.29 2.51 24.77
C LYS A 237 10.59 1.79 24.41
N ASP A 238 10.66 0.50 24.72
CA ASP A 238 11.82 -0.36 24.47
C ASP A 238 11.64 -1.14 23.15
N PHE A 239 10.40 -1.34 22.70
CA PHE A 239 10.09 -2.03 21.44
C PHE A 239 10.05 -1.09 20.22
N PHE A 240 9.48 0.10 20.33
CA PHE A 240 9.27 1.02 19.21
C PHE A 240 10.15 2.27 19.30
N ALA A 241 10.73 2.68 18.16
CA ALA A 241 11.58 3.86 18.10
C ALA A 241 10.82 5.19 18.28
N ASN A 242 9.57 5.27 17.82
CA ASN A 242 8.71 6.46 17.91
C ASN A 242 7.25 6.10 17.61
N LEU A 243 6.35 7.09 17.73
CA LEU A 243 4.92 6.92 17.47
C LEU A 243 4.62 6.45 16.04
N LYS A 244 5.41 6.89 15.03
CA LYS A 244 5.24 6.43 13.65
C LYS A 244 5.52 4.93 13.52
N ALA A 245 6.63 4.45 14.07
CA ALA A 245 6.98 3.03 14.05
C ALA A 245 5.91 2.18 14.75
N GLN A 246 5.46 2.62 15.92
CA GLN A 246 4.37 1.97 16.65
C GLN A 246 3.07 1.91 15.83
N ALA A 247 2.64 3.03 15.26
CA ALA A 247 1.39 3.09 14.48
C ALA A 247 1.43 2.21 13.22
N TRP A 248 2.57 2.19 12.50
CA TRP A 248 2.76 1.28 11.37
C TRP A 248 2.73 -0.18 11.80
N TRP A 249 3.36 -0.52 12.92
CA TRP A 249 3.39 -1.90 13.40
C TRP A 249 2.03 -2.40 13.89
N LEU A 250 1.22 -1.52 14.48
CA LEU A 250 -0.16 -1.86 14.84
C LEU A 250 -1.00 -2.13 13.58
N THR A 251 -0.83 -1.32 12.53
CA THR A 251 -1.45 -1.56 11.21
C THR A 251 -1.03 -2.91 10.63
N VAL A 252 0.27 -3.24 10.69
CA VAL A 252 0.82 -4.54 10.28
C VAL A 252 0.16 -5.67 11.06
N SER A 253 0.04 -5.52 12.38
CA SER A 253 -0.54 -6.55 13.25
C SER A 253 -1.99 -6.84 12.88
N GLU A 254 -2.78 -5.80 12.60
CA GLU A 254 -4.17 -5.94 12.13
C GLU A 254 -4.25 -6.66 10.77
N ILE A 255 -3.45 -6.23 9.80
CA ILE A 255 -3.46 -6.79 8.43
C ILE A 255 -2.94 -8.24 8.43
N ARG A 256 -1.86 -8.54 9.15
CA ARG A 256 -1.24 -9.87 9.22
C ARG A 256 -2.17 -10.94 9.82
N LEU A 257 -3.05 -10.56 10.76
CA LEU A 257 -4.01 -11.49 11.35
C LEU A 257 -5.14 -11.86 10.38
N THR A 258 -5.35 -11.07 9.32
CA THR A 258 -6.47 -11.27 8.40
C THR A 258 -6.40 -12.61 7.65
N PRO A 259 -5.29 -12.99 6.99
CA PRO A 259 -5.13 -14.32 6.38
C PRO A 259 -5.39 -15.49 7.35
N LEU A 260 -4.87 -15.37 8.59
CA LEU A 260 -5.00 -16.41 9.62
C LEU A 260 -6.46 -16.62 10.04
N THR A 261 -7.25 -15.55 10.07
CA THR A 261 -8.69 -15.62 10.38
C THR A 261 -9.56 -16.07 9.22
N THR A 262 -9.12 -15.89 7.97
CA THR A 262 -9.82 -16.42 6.79
C THR A 262 -9.58 -17.92 6.59
N GLU A 263 -8.42 -18.43 7.03
CA GLU A 263 -8.09 -19.87 6.94
C GLU A 263 -8.57 -20.67 8.16
N ASN A 264 -8.63 -20.06 9.36
CA ASN A 264 -9.20 -20.67 10.55
C ASN A 264 -10.48 -19.95 10.96
N SER A 265 -11.60 -20.65 10.90
CA SER A 265 -12.90 -20.16 11.37
C SER A 265 -12.80 -19.76 12.84
N ILE A 266 -12.87 -18.44 13.08
CA ILE A 266 -13.20 -17.76 14.33
C ILE A 266 -12.25 -18.10 15.50
N LEU A 267 -11.38 -17.16 15.87
CA LEU A 267 -10.99 -16.95 17.27
C LEU A 267 -10.30 -15.59 17.45
N TRP A 268 -10.85 -14.82 18.39
CA TRP A 268 -10.31 -13.64 19.08
C TRP A 268 -10.57 -12.24 18.49
N MET A 269 -11.59 -11.58 19.01
CA MET A 269 -11.52 -10.18 19.46
C MET A 269 -12.39 -10.03 20.72
N SER A 270 -11.74 -9.80 21.85
CA SER A 270 -12.30 -9.21 23.08
C SER A 270 -11.42 -8.05 23.49
#